data_AF-A6ZV73-F1
#
_entry.id   AF-A6ZV73-F1
#
_cell.length_a   1.000
_cell.length_b   1.000
_cell.length_c   1.000
_cell.angle_alpha   90.00
_cell.angle_beta   90.00
_cell.angle_gamma   90.00
#
_symmetry.space_group_name_H-M   'P 1'
#
loop_
_entity.id
_entity.type
_entity.pdbx_description
1 polymer ?
#
loop_
_entity_poly.entity_id
_entity_poly.type
_entity_poly.pdbx_seq_one_letter_code
_entity_poly.pdbx_strand_id
1 'polypeptide(L)'
;MSSEEDYFDELEYDLADEVNEEKEDIQTKKLTTVNCQTEKFNPFEILPESIELFRTLALISPDRLSLSETAQILPKIVDLKRILQQQEIDFIKLLPFFNEIIPLIKSNIKLMHNFLISLYSRRFPELSSLIPSPLQYSKVISILENENYSKNESDELFFHLENKAKLTREQILVLTMSMKTSFKNKEPLDIKTRTQILEANSILENLWKLQEDIGQYIASKISIIAPNVCFLVGPEIAAQLIAHAGGVLEFSRIPSCNIASIGKNKHLSHELHTLESGVRQEGYLFASDMIQKFPVSVHKQMLRMLCAKVSLAARVDAGQKNGDRNTVLAHKWKAELSKKARKLSEAPSISETKALPIPEDQPKKKRAGRKFRKYKEKFRLSHVRQLQNRMEFGKQEQTVLDSYGEEVGLGMSNTSLQQAVGATSGSRRSAGNQAKLTKVMKHRISEANQQADEFLISLGHNTEQPNLSPEMVQMHKKQHTNPEEETNWFSGHG
;
A
#
# COMPACT_ATOMS: atom_id res chain seq x y z
N MET A 1 14.07 -68.31 -39.02
CA MET A 1 14.58 -67.55 -37.85
C MET A 1 15.42 -66.39 -38.38
N SER A 2 14.77 -65.40 -39.01
CA SER A 2 15.39 -64.14 -39.48
C SER A 2 14.28 -63.17 -39.91
N SER A 3 13.30 -62.93 -39.05
CA SER A 3 12.19 -62.03 -39.40
C SER A 3 11.58 -61.30 -38.21
N GLU A 4 12.10 -61.51 -37.00
CA GLU A 4 11.71 -60.75 -35.81
C GLU A 4 12.86 -59.84 -35.36
N GLU A 5 14.12 -60.26 -35.46
CA GLU A 5 15.29 -59.40 -35.21
C GLU A 5 15.37 -58.23 -36.21
N ASP A 6 15.15 -58.49 -37.51
CA ASP A 6 15.15 -57.43 -38.54
C ASP A 6 14.07 -56.36 -38.33
N TYR A 7 12.94 -56.73 -37.70
CA TYR A 7 11.85 -55.78 -37.41
C TYR A 7 12.16 -54.86 -36.23
N PHE A 8 12.89 -55.38 -35.23
CA PHE A 8 13.35 -54.55 -34.11
C PHE A 8 14.52 -53.65 -34.50
N ASP A 9 15.41 -54.11 -35.38
CA ASP A 9 16.50 -53.29 -35.90
C ASP A 9 16.01 -52.14 -36.80
N GLU A 10 14.96 -52.35 -37.61
CA GLU A 10 14.31 -51.26 -38.37
C GLU A 10 13.66 -50.20 -37.46
N LEU A 11 13.00 -50.62 -36.38
CA LEU A 11 12.39 -49.70 -35.41
C LEU A 11 13.44 -48.91 -34.60
N GLU A 12 14.58 -49.52 -34.30
CA GLU A 12 15.68 -48.86 -33.60
C GLU A 12 16.42 -47.86 -34.51
N TYR A 13 16.46 -48.13 -35.82
CA TYR A 13 17.00 -47.20 -36.82
C TYR A 13 16.09 -45.98 -37.02
N ASP A 14 14.77 -46.17 -37.10
CA ASP A 14 13.80 -45.06 -37.24
C ASP A 14 13.78 -44.14 -35.99
N LEU A 15 13.92 -44.71 -34.78
CA LEU A 15 14.04 -43.91 -33.54
C LEU A 15 15.39 -43.19 -33.42
N ALA A 16 16.47 -43.74 -34.00
CA ALA A 16 17.78 -43.09 -34.01
C ALA A 16 17.81 -41.90 -34.99
N ASP A 17 17.09 -41.99 -36.11
CA ASP A 17 16.97 -40.90 -37.09
C ASP A 17 16.05 -39.77 -36.58
N GLU A 18 14.96 -40.04 -35.84
CA GLU A 18 14.18 -38.97 -35.18
C GLU A 18 14.99 -38.22 -34.11
N VAL A 19 15.85 -38.92 -33.34
CA VAL A 19 16.72 -38.28 -32.33
C VAL A 19 17.87 -37.50 -32.98
N ASN A 20 18.32 -37.89 -34.19
CA ASN A 20 19.32 -37.15 -34.94
C ASN A 20 18.73 -35.94 -35.66
N GLU A 21 17.51 -36.03 -36.22
CA GLU A 21 16.80 -34.88 -36.78
C GLU A 21 16.46 -33.85 -35.68
N GLU A 22 16.03 -34.28 -34.48
CA GLU A 22 15.86 -33.35 -33.35
C GLU A 22 17.19 -32.75 -32.87
N LYS A 23 18.32 -33.47 -32.94
CA LYS A 23 19.64 -32.92 -32.59
C LYS A 23 20.19 -31.97 -33.65
N GLU A 24 19.92 -32.19 -34.93
CA GLU A 24 20.26 -31.26 -36.01
C GLU A 24 19.38 -30.01 -36.00
N ASP A 25 18.10 -30.13 -35.64
CA ASP A 25 17.21 -28.98 -35.43
C ASP A 25 17.52 -28.18 -34.15
N ILE A 26 18.05 -28.83 -33.11
CA ILE A 26 18.53 -28.17 -31.88
C ILE A 26 19.93 -27.54 -32.07
N GLN A 27 20.74 -28.06 -33.00
CA GLN A 27 22.02 -27.44 -33.38
C GLN A 27 21.85 -26.28 -34.38
N THR A 28 20.82 -26.30 -35.21
CA THR A 28 20.52 -25.20 -36.15
C THR A 28 19.66 -24.07 -35.53
N LYS A 29 19.03 -24.29 -34.37
CA LYS A 29 18.34 -23.23 -33.57
C LYS A 29 19.14 -22.67 -32.40
N LYS A 30 20.42 -23.05 -32.24
CA LYS A 30 21.37 -22.36 -31.36
C LYS A 30 22.23 -21.40 -32.19
N LEU A 31 22.07 -20.12 -31.90
CA LEU A 31 22.92 -19.02 -32.34
C LEU A 31 22.89 -18.75 -33.86
N THR A 32 21.85 -18.07 -34.32
CA THR A 32 22.09 -16.88 -35.16
C THR A 32 22.67 -15.77 -34.26
N THR A 33 23.88 -16.01 -33.75
CA THR A 33 24.79 -14.91 -33.48
C THR A 33 25.08 -14.30 -34.83
N VAL A 34 24.47 -13.14 -35.06
CA VAL A 34 24.93 -12.22 -36.08
C VAL A 34 26.43 -12.03 -35.82
N ASN A 35 27.25 -12.63 -36.68
CA ASN A 35 28.68 -12.35 -36.80
C ASN A 35 28.78 -10.93 -37.38
N CYS A 36 28.49 -9.93 -36.53
CA CYS A 36 28.96 -8.58 -36.72
C CYS A 36 30.38 -8.56 -36.19
N GLN A 37 31.28 -8.22 -37.09
CA GLN A 37 32.69 -7.99 -36.84
C GLN A 37 32.89 -7.20 -35.55
N THR A 38 33.91 -7.59 -34.80
CA THR A 38 34.40 -6.94 -33.59
C THR A 38 34.85 -5.51 -33.89
N GLU A 39 33.90 -4.60 -34.03
CA GLU A 39 34.12 -3.20 -33.75
C GLU A 39 34.12 -3.04 -32.24
N LYS A 40 35.04 -2.20 -31.74
CA LYS A 40 35.21 -1.94 -30.30
C LYS A 40 33.88 -1.44 -29.74
N PHE A 41 33.12 -2.33 -29.11
CA PHE A 41 31.83 -2.01 -28.51
C PHE A 41 32.10 -1.24 -27.20
N ASN A 42 32.21 0.08 -27.29
CA ASN A 42 32.38 0.95 -26.13
C ASN A 42 31.02 1.12 -25.44
N PRO A 43 30.81 0.53 -24.24
CA PRO A 43 29.52 0.62 -23.55
C PRO A 43 29.12 2.08 -23.26
N PHE A 44 30.11 2.96 -23.09
CA PHE A 44 29.94 4.36 -22.72
C PHE A 44 29.52 5.29 -23.87
N GLU A 45 29.62 4.87 -25.13
CA GLU A 45 29.14 5.65 -26.28
C GLU A 45 27.66 5.36 -26.59
N ILE A 46 27.22 4.12 -26.37
CA ILE A 46 25.88 3.63 -26.71
C ILE A 46 24.85 3.98 -25.62
N LEU A 47 25.27 4.01 -24.36
CA LEU A 47 24.42 4.37 -23.21
C LEU A 47 23.77 5.76 -23.35
N PRO A 48 24.51 6.87 -23.60
CA PRO A 48 23.90 8.19 -23.73
C PRO A 48 22.92 8.28 -24.91
N GLU A 49 23.21 7.64 -26.04
CA GLU A 49 22.30 7.60 -27.20
C GLU A 49 20.99 6.87 -26.85
N SER A 50 21.08 5.75 -26.12
CA SER A 50 19.88 5.04 -25.64
C SER A 50 19.06 5.88 -24.65
N ILE A 51 19.73 6.63 -23.76
CA ILE A 51 19.08 7.53 -22.79
C ILE A 51 18.33 8.65 -23.51
N GLU A 52 18.94 9.25 -24.53
CA GLU A 52 18.29 10.31 -25.32
C GLU A 52 17.05 9.79 -26.04
N LEU A 53 17.13 8.61 -26.69
CA LEU A 53 15.97 7.99 -27.34
C LEU A 53 14.85 7.65 -26.36
N PHE A 54 15.17 7.06 -25.20
CA PHE A 54 14.15 6.79 -24.19
C PHE A 54 13.55 8.07 -23.60
N ARG A 55 14.32 9.17 -23.56
CA ARG A 55 13.85 10.48 -23.11
C ARG A 55 12.95 11.16 -24.14
N THR A 56 13.29 11.12 -25.43
CA THR A 56 12.44 11.67 -26.49
C THR A 56 11.12 10.91 -26.57
N LEU A 57 11.16 9.58 -26.47
CA LEU A 57 9.97 8.74 -26.49
C LEU A 57 9.04 9.03 -25.30
N ALA A 58 9.59 9.23 -24.10
CA ALA A 58 8.81 9.54 -22.91
C ALA A 58 8.04 10.87 -23.00
N LEU A 59 8.41 11.77 -23.93
CA LEU A 59 7.73 13.06 -24.16
C LEU A 59 6.57 12.94 -25.17
N ILE A 60 6.47 11.83 -25.90
CA ILE A 60 5.46 11.63 -26.94
C ILE A 60 4.12 11.27 -26.29
N SER A 61 3.03 11.89 -26.77
CA SER A 61 1.67 11.54 -26.35
C SER A 61 1.28 10.15 -26.86
N PRO A 62 0.59 9.32 -26.06
CA PRO A 62 0.27 7.93 -26.42
C PRO A 62 -0.46 7.80 -27.76
N ASP A 63 -1.34 8.75 -28.10
CA ASP A 63 -2.15 8.69 -29.33
C ASP A 63 -1.38 9.04 -30.63
N ARG A 64 -0.11 9.46 -30.53
CA ARG A 64 0.73 9.84 -31.68
C ARG A 64 1.85 8.86 -31.99
N LEU A 65 1.94 7.76 -31.24
CA LEU A 65 3.05 6.82 -31.37
C LEU A 65 2.98 6.07 -32.71
N SER A 66 4.05 6.17 -33.50
CA SER A 66 4.12 5.54 -34.82
C SER A 66 4.86 4.19 -34.80
N LEU A 67 4.59 3.36 -35.82
CA LEU A 67 5.26 2.06 -36.01
C LEU A 67 6.79 2.21 -36.18
N SER A 68 7.23 3.34 -36.76
CA SER A 68 8.65 3.63 -36.98
C SER A 68 9.39 3.92 -35.66
N GLU A 69 8.75 4.66 -34.75
CA GLU A 69 9.34 5.01 -33.45
C GLU A 69 9.40 3.80 -32.51
N THR A 70 8.42 2.90 -32.60
CA THR A 70 8.39 1.66 -31.82
C THR A 70 9.45 0.65 -32.29
N ALA A 71 9.68 0.54 -33.60
CA ALA A 71 10.72 -0.31 -34.17
C ALA A 71 12.15 0.07 -33.73
N GLN A 72 12.41 1.35 -33.44
CA GLN A 72 13.74 1.82 -32.98
C GLN A 72 14.07 1.40 -31.54
N ILE A 73 13.08 1.01 -30.75
CA ILE A 73 13.25 0.66 -29.33
C ILE A 73 13.93 -0.71 -29.19
N LEU A 74 13.51 -1.67 -30.00
CA LEU A 74 13.98 -3.06 -29.92
C LEU A 74 15.51 -3.22 -30.08
N PRO A 75 16.19 -2.62 -31.08
CA PRO A 75 17.65 -2.74 -31.21
C PRO A 75 18.39 -2.18 -29.99
N LYS A 76 17.94 -1.04 -29.44
CA LYS A 76 18.58 -0.45 -28.24
C LYS A 76 18.37 -1.31 -26.99
N ILE A 77 17.24 -2.01 -26.85
CA ILE A 77 17.05 -3.00 -25.78
C ILE A 77 18.08 -4.14 -25.91
N VAL A 78 18.32 -4.64 -27.13
CA VAL A 78 19.29 -5.70 -27.39
C VAL A 78 20.71 -5.23 -27.04
N ASP A 79 21.07 -3.99 -27.41
CA ASP A 79 22.37 -3.41 -27.07
C ASP A 79 22.56 -3.30 -25.55
N LEU A 80 21.55 -2.85 -24.81
CA LEU A 80 21.61 -2.79 -23.34
C LEU A 80 21.73 -4.18 -22.71
N LYS A 81 21.02 -5.18 -23.23
CA LYS A 81 21.17 -6.57 -22.79
C LYS A 81 22.59 -7.11 -23.04
N ARG A 82 23.20 -6.74 -24.17
CA ARG A 82 24.61 -7.09 -24.48
C ARG A 82 25.57 -6.45 -23.47
N ILE A 83 25.34 -5.19 -23.08
CA ILE A 83 26.15 -4.51 -22.05
C ILE A 83 26.04 -5.23 -20.69
N LEU A 84 24.84 -5.65 -20.29
CA LEU A 84 24.61 -6.34 -19.02
C LEU A 84 25.31 -7.70 -18.94
N GLN A 85 25.50 -8.38 -20.08
CA GLN A 85 26.20 -9.67 -20.16
C GLN A 85 27.73 -9.53 -20.05
N GLN A 86 28.28 -8.35 -20.33
CA GLN A 86 29.72 -8.11 -20.23
C GLN A 86 30.16 -7.99 -18.76
N GLN A 87 31.03 -8.90 -18.32
CA GLN A 87 31.47 -8.97 -16.93
C GLN A 87 32.54 -7.94 -16.56
N GLU A 88 33.30 -7.43 -17.53
CA GLU A 88 34.53 -6.65 -17.32
C GLU A 88 34.33 -5.14 -17.10
N ILE A 89 33.09 -4.65 -17.01
CA ILE A 89 32.82 -3.21 -16.87
C ILE A 89 32.85 -2.75 -15.40
N ASP A 90 33.54 -1.63 -15.16
CA ASP A 90 33.54 -0.90 -13.88
C ASP A 90 32.10 -0.51 -13.46
N PHE A 91 31.52 -1.27 -12.54
CA PHE A 91 30.15 -1.07 -12.05
C PHE A 91 29.90 0.35 -11.52
N ILE A 92 30.89 0.94 -10.86
CA ILE A 92 30.79 2.29 -10.27
C ILE A 92 30.57 3.35 -11.36
N LYS A 93 31.21 3.20 -12.53
CA LYS A 93 31.05 4.12 -13.66
C LYS A 93 29.72 3.90 -14.40
N LEU A 94 29.20 2.68 -14.37
CA LEU A 94 27.96 2.28 -15.03
C LEU A 94 26.70 2.65 -14.22
N LEU A 95 26.81 2.66 -12.87
CA LEU A 95 25.68 2.89 -11.98
C LEU A 95 24.91 4.20 -12.25
N PRO A 96 25.54 5.36 -12.49
CA PRO A 96 24.82 6.60 -12.79
C PRO A 96 23.92 6.46 -14.02
N PHE A 97 24.42 5.81 -15.08
CA PHE A 97 23.65 5.56 -16.29
C PHE A 97 22.43 4.67 -16.03
N PHE A 98 22.58 3.62 -15.22
CA PHE A 98 21.43 2.79 -14.85
C PHE A 98 20.41 3.55 -14.00
N ASN A 99 20.85 4.39 -13.07
CA ASN A 99 19.96 5.21 -12.27
C ASN A 99 19.15 6.20 -13.13
N GLU A 100 19.73 6.69 -14.23
CA GLU A 100 19.01 7.52 -15.22
C GLU A 100 18.08 6.71 -16.13
N ILE A 101 18.49 5.52 -16.57
CA ILE A 101 17.72 4.67 -17.49
C ILE A 101 16.50 4.04 -16.81
N ILE A 102 16.60 3.58 -15.56
CA ILE A 102 15.51 2.90 -14.84
C ILE A 102 14.20 3.72 -14.80
N PRO A 103 14.18 5.01 -14.41
CA PRO A 103 12.95 5.80 -14.42
C PRO A 103 12.42 6.02 -15.84
N LEU A 104 13.29 6.14 -16.85
CA LEU A 104 12.90 6.24 -18.25
C LEU A 104 12.22 4.96 -18.75
N ILE A 105 12.78 3.78 -18.45
CA ILE A 105 12.16 2.49 -18.76
C ILE A 105 10.76 2.39 -18.14
N LYS A 106 10.60 2.78 -16.87
CA LYS A 106 9.28 2.79 -16.21
C LYS A 106 8.29 3.72 -16.90
N SER A 107 8.74 4.91 -17.31
CA SER A 107 7.92 5.85 -18.06
C SER A 107 7.49 5.27 -19.41
N ASN A 108 8.42 4.61 -20.12
CA ASN A 108 8.14 3.99 -21.41
C ASN A 108 7.22 2.77 -21.28
N ILE A 109 7.36 1.94 -20.24
CA ILE A 109 6.39 0.87 -19.94
C ILE A 109 4.99 1.45 -19.75
N LYS A 110 4.86 2.57 -19.03
CA LYS A 110 3.57 3.25 -18.84
C LYS A 110 3.02 3.83 -20.15
N LEU A 111 3.88 4.42 -20.98
CA LEU A 111 3.50 4.93 -22.29
C LEU A 111 2.99 3.80 -23.19
N MET A 112 3.73 2.68 -23.28
CA MET A 112 3.34 1.51 -24.06
C MET A 112 2.04 0.90 -23.55
N HIS A 113 1.83 0.86 -22.24
CA HIS A 113 0.57 0.40 -21.65
C HIS A 113 -0.60 1.31 -22.04
N ASN A 114 -0.45 2.63 -21.96
CA ASN A 114 -1.47 3.59 -22.38
C ASN A 114 -1.76 3.49 -23.89
N PHE A 115 -0.72 3.27 -24.70
CA PHE A 115 -0.87 3.05 -26.14
C PHE A 115 -1.68 1.77 -26.42
N LEU A 116 -1.37 0.66 -25.74
CA LEU A 116 -2.15 -0.57 -25.82
C LEU A 116 -3.60 -0.38 -25.35
N ILE A 117 -3.84 0.43 -24.32
CA ILE A 117 -5.20 0.79 -23.89
C ILE A 117 -5.94 1.53 -24.99
N SER A 118 -5.32 2.55 -25.60
CA SER A 118 -5.92 3.35 -26.68
C SER A 118 -6.34 2.44 -27.85
N LEU A 119 -5.45 1.54 -28.30
CA LEU A 119 -5.71 0.60 -29.39
C LEU A 119 -6.78 -0.45 -29.03
N TYR A 120 -6.72 -1.03 -27.83
CA TYR A 120 -7.60 -2.13 -27.42
C TYR A 120 -8.98 -1.65 -26.92
N SER A 121 -9.11 -0.38 -26.55
CA SER A 121 -10.35 0.22 -26.04
C SER A 121 -11.54 0.02 -26.99
N ARG A 122 -11.28 -0.01 -28.31
CA ARG A 122 -12.30 -0.25 -29.34
C ARG A 122 -12.95 -1.63 -29.20
N ARG A 123 -12.15 -2.64 -28.84
CA ARG A 123 -12.57 -4.05 -28.68
C ARG A 123 -13.09 -4.34 -27.28
N PHE A 124 -12.35 -3.90 -26.25
CA PHE A 124 -12.70 -4.15 -24.85
C PHE A 124 -12.32 -2.96 -23.94
N PRO A 125 -13.22 -1.99 -23.73
CA PRO A 125 -12.92 -0.76 -22.99
C PRO A 125 -12.72 -1.00 -21.48
N GLU A 126 -13.43 -1.98 -20.91
CA GLU A 126 -13.41 -2.26 -19.46
C GLU A 126 -12.09 -2.88 -18.99
N LEU A 127 -11.28 -3.46 -19.89
CA LEU A 127 -10.05 -4.17 -19.52
C LEU A 127 -9.09 -3.30 -18.70
N SER A 128 -8.98 -2.01 -19.05
CA SER A 128 -8.10 -1.04 -18.38
C SER A 128 -8.49 -0.80 -16.92
N SER A 129 -9.80 -0.83 -16.62
CA SER A 129 -10.31 -0.66 -15.27
C SER A 129 -10.18 -1.95 -14.45
N LEU A 130 -10.26 -3.11 -15.10
CA LEU A 130 -10.18 -4.42 -14.45
C LEU A 130 -8.75 -4.79 -14.08
N ILE A 131 -7.79 -4.52 -14.98
CA ILE A 131 -6.40 -4.91 -14.84
C ILE A 131 -5.51 -3.67 -14.99
N PRO A 132 -5.17 -2.99 -13.87
CA PRO A 132 -4.33 -1.80 -13.91
C PRO A 132 -2.83 -2.11 -14.09
N SER A 133 -2.41 -3.37 -13.94
CA SER A 133 -1.00 -3.78 -14.05
C SER A 133 -0.57 -3.88 -15.53
N PRO A 134 0.45 -3.12 -15.98
CA PRO A 134 0.88 -3.11 -17.38
C PRO A 134 1.26 -4.50 -17.93
N LEU A 135 1.99 -5.29 -17.15
CA LEU A 135 2.46 -6.62 -17.57
C LEU A 135 1.29 -7.60 -17.68
N GLN A 136 0.40 -7.62 -16.68
CA GLN A 136 -0.77 -8.51 -16.70
C GLN A 136 -1.69 -8.14 -17.86
N TYR A 137 -1.91 -6.85 -18.08
CA TYR A 137 -2.72 -6.33 -19.19
C TYR A 137 -2.21 -6.81 -20.56
N SER A 138 -0.89 -6.66 -20.81
CA SER A 138 -0.26 -7.11 -22.06
C SER A 138 -0.39 -8.62 -22.29
N LYS A 139 -0.18 -9.42 -21.24
CA LYS A 139 -0.33 -10.88 -21.31
C LYS A 139 -1.77 -11.31 -21.58
N VAL A 140 -2.75 -10.66 -20.96
CA VAL A 140 -4.17 -10.94 -21.22
C VAL A 140 -4.53 -10.63 -22.66
N ILE A 141 -4.09 -9.49 -23.21
CA ILE A 141 -4.30 -9.19 -24.64
C ILE A 141 -3.66 -10.25 -25.53
N SER A 142 -2.41 -10.63 -25.25
CA SER A 142 -1.71 -11.68 -26.01
C SER A 142 -2.50 -13.00 -26.01
N ILE A 143 -3.04 -13.41 -24.86
CA ILE A 143 -3.87 -14.62 -24.74
C ILE A 143 -5.17 -14.47 -25.55
N LEU A 144 -5.89 -13.36 -25.39
CA LEU A 144 -7.18 -13.12 -26.06
C LEU A 144 -7.07 -12.98 -27.59
N GLU A 145 -5.95 -12.48 -28.09
CA GLU A 145 -5.74 -12.26 -29.54
C GLU A 145 -5.04 -13.43 -30.24
N ASN A 146 -4.33 -14.30 -29.52
CA ASN A 146 -3.70 -15.49 -30.09
C ASN A 146 -4.69 -16.65 -30.22
N GLU A 147 -5.55 -16.83 -29.23
CA GLU A 147 -6.53 -17.90 -29.21
C GLU A 147 -7.93 -17.32 -29.47
N ASN A 148 -8.52 -17.68 -30.60
CA ASN A 148 -9.91 -17.32 -30.93
C ASN A 148 -10.84 -18.11 -30.00
N TYR A 149 -10.90 -17.77 -28.71
CA TYR A 149 -11.73 -18.47 -27.75
C TYR A 149 -13.20 -18.35 -28.15
N SER A 150 -13.68 -19.40 -28.81
CA SER A 150 -15.10 -19.63 -29.01
C SER A 150 -15.70 -19.95 -27.65
N LYS A 151 -16.99 -19.65 -27.47
CA LYS A 151 -17.71 -19.62 -26.19
C LYS A 151 -17.70 -20.95 -25.38
N ASN A 152 -17.05 -22.00 -25.85
CA ASN A 152 -17.09 -23.36 -25.33
C ASN A 152 -15.80 -23.79 -24.60
N GLU A 153 -14.71 -23.01 -24.64
CA GLU A 153 -13.39 -23.33 -24.06
C GLU A 153 -13.10 -22.46 -22.81
N SER A 154 -14.07 -22.31 -21.91
CA SER A 154 -13.85 -21.50 -20.70
C SER A 154 -12.68 -22.06 -19.88
N ASP A 155 -12.58 -23.37 -19.73
CA ASP A 155 -11.66 -23.95 -18.76
C ASP A 155 -10.18 -23.82 -19.19
N GLU A 156 -9.91 -23.87 -20.50
CA GLU A 156 -8.56 -23.63 -21.06
C GLU A 156 -8.15 -22.16 -20.94
N LEU A 157 -9.08 -21.25 -21.23
CA LEU A 157 -8.86 -19.81 -21.04
C LEU A 157 -8.54 -19.50 -19.57
N PHE A 158 -9.26 -20.11 -18.62
CA PHE A 158 -8.99 -19.94 -17.19
C PHE A 158 -7.56 -20.41 -16.84
N PHE A 159 -7.15 -21.57 -17.34
CA PHE A 159 -5.80 -22.10 -17.12
C PHE A 159 -4.71 -21.18 -17.69
N HIS A 160 -4.91 -20.65 -18.90
CA HIS A 160 -3.97 -19.72 -19.51
C HIS A 160 -3.89 -18.37 -18.77
N LEU A 161 -5.03 -17.82 -18.32
CA LEU A 161 -5.06 -16.60 -17.53
C LEU A 161 -4.38 -16.76 -16.16
N GLU A 162 -4.58 -17.89 -15.49
CA GLU A 162 -3.95 -18.17 -14.19
C GLU A 162 -2.44 -18.36 -14.36
N ASN A 163 -1.99 -19.20 -15.31
CA ASN A 163 -0.58 -19.57 -15.42
C ASN A 163 0.27 -18.54 -16.16
N LYS A 164 -0.17 -18.08 -17.34
CA LYS A 164 0.63 -17.17 -18.17
C LYS A 164 0.56 -15.75 -17.59
N ALA A 165 -0.66 -15.27 -17.28
CA ALA A 165 -0.91 -13.90 -16.83
C ALA A 165 -0.88 -13.69 -15.32
N LYS A 166 -0.89 -14.75 -14.49
CA LYS A 166 -0.82 -14.69 -13.02
C LYS A 166 -1.91 -13.78 -12.41
N LEU A 167 -3.14 -13.88 -12.92
CA LEU A 167 -4.30 -13.19 -12.34
C LEU A 167 -4.80 -13.94 -11.11
N THR A 168 -5.42 -13.22 -10.16
CA THR A 168 -6.13 -13.86 -9.05
C THR A 168 -7.46 -14.43 -9.53
N ARG A 169 -8.01 -15.41 -8.79
CA ARG A 169 -9.29 -16.06 -9.14
C ARG A 169 -10.43 -15.05 -9.21
N GLU A 170 -10.42 -14.04 -8.34
CA GLU A 170 -11.39 -12.95 -8.34
C GLU A 170 -11.28 -12.11 -9.61
N GLN A 171 -10.06 -11.76 -10.02
CA GLN A 171 -9.83 -11.00 -11.25
C GLN A 171 -10.28 -11.78 -12.50
N ILE A 172 -10.02 -13.09 -12.56
CA ILE A 172 -10.46 -13.95 -13.67
C ILE A 172 -11.99 -14.02 -13.73
N LEU A 173 -12.67 -14.15 -12.59
CA LEU A 173 -14.13 -14.18 -12.55
C LEU A 173 -14.74 -12.85 -13.04
N VAL A 174 -14.22 -11.71 -12.59
CA VAL A 174 -14.72 -10.41 -13.06
C VAL A 174 -14.42 -10.22 -14.55
N LEU A 175 -13.22 -10.60 -15.01
CA LEU A 175 -12.84 -10.53 -16.42
C LEU A 175 -13.77 -11.35 -17.30
N THR A 176 -14.05 -12.59 -16.93
CA THR A 176 -14.94 -13.50 -17.70
C THR A 176 -16.39 -13.01 -17.73
N MET A 177 -16.88 -12.39 -16.66
CA MET A 177 -18.19 -11.73 -16.65
C MET A 177 -18.21 -10.51 -17.57
N SER A 178 -17.23 -9.61 -17.49
CA SER A 178 -17.09 -8.45 -18.37
C SER A 178 -16.89 -8.83 -19.83
N MET A 179 -16.19 -9.94 -20.10
CA MET A 179 -16.04 -10.46 -21.46
C MET A 179 -17.39 -10.89 -22.05
N LYS A 180 -18.32 -11.42 -21.25
CA LYS A 180 -19.66 -11.80 -21.73
C LYS A 180 -20.55 -10.60 -22.04
N THR A 181 -20.37 -9.48 -21.32
CA THR A 181 -21.24 -8.30 -21.43
C THR A 181 -20.72 -7.25 -22.42
N SER A 182 -19.41 -6.99 -22.43
CA SER A 182 -18.81 -5.80 -23.05
C SER A 182 -17.86 -6.10 -24.21
N PHE A 183 -17.44 -7.36 -24.37
CA PHE A 183 -16.50 -7.74 -25.42
C PHE A 183 -17.16 -7.73 -26.80
N LYS A 184 -16.65 -6.87 -27.68
CA LYS A 184 -17.22 -6.69 -29.02
C LYS A 184 -16.75 -7.76 -30.01
N ASN A 185 -17.18 -9.01 -29.79
CA ASN A 185 -16.80 -10.15 -30.62
C ASN A 185 -17.11 -10.00 -32.12
N LYS A 186 -18.16 -9.26 -32.46
CA LYS A 186 -18.73 -9.16 -33.82
C LYS A 186 -17.95 -8.26 -34.78
N GLU A 187 -17.06 -7.41 -34.27
CA GLU A 187 -16.22 -6.52 -35.10
C GLU A 187 -14.75 -6.94 -34.97
N PRO A 188 -14.19 -7.72 -35.92
CA PRO A 188 -12.79 -8.08 -35.87
C PRO A 188 -11.91 -6.83 -35.95
N LEU A 189 -10.78 -6.86 -35.23
CA LEU A 189 -9.77 -5.82 -35.33
C LEU A 189 -9.18 -5.78 -36.74
N ASP A 190 -8.81 -4.60 -37.22
CA ASP A 190 -8.14 -4.47 -38.51
C ASP A 190 -6.76 -5.14 -38.41
N ILE A 191 -6.30 -5.77 -39.50
CA ILE A 191 -5.04 -6.53 -39.53
C ILE A 191 -3.88 -5.62 -39.11
N LYS A 192 -3.89 -4.36 -39.57
CA LYS A 192 -2.89 -3.34 -39.18
C LYS A 192 -2.90 -3.03 -37.68
N THR A 193 -4.09 -2.94 -37.09
CA THR A 193 -4.22 -2.69 -35.65
C THR A 193 -3.78 -3.89 -34.83
N ARG A 194 -4.05 -5.11 -35.32
CA ARG A 194 -3.60 -6.35 -34.66
C ARG A 194 -2.08 -6.49 -34.68
N THR A 195 -1.42 -6.19 -35.80
CA THR A 195 0.05 -6.20 -35.88
C THR A 195 0.67 -5.16 -34.94
N GLN A 196 0.09 -3.97 -34.84
CA GLN A 196 0.52 -2.93 -33.89
C GLN A 196 0.41 -3.37 -32.44
N ILE A 197 -0.69 -4.03 -32.07
CA ILE A 197 -0.91 -4.57 -30.73
C ILE A 197 0.15 -5.63 -30.39
N LEU A 198 0.41 -6.56 -31.30
CA LEU A 198 1.40 -7.62 -31.10
C LEU A 198 2.83 -7.07 -30.95
N GLU A 199 3.21 -6.10 -31.79
CA GLU A 199 4.51 -5.44 -31.69
C GLU A 199 4.65 -4.66 -30.38
N ALA A 200 3.64 -3.87 -30.01
CA ALA A 200 3.62 -3.12 -28.76
C ALA A 200 3.68 -4.05 -27.53
N ASN A 201 3.01 -5.20 -27.56
CA ASN A 201 3.11 -6.23 -26.52
C ASN A 201 4.54 -6.79 -26.41
N SER A 202 5.16 -7.15 -27.54
CA SER A 202 6.54 -7.64 -27.58
C SER A 202 7.53 -6.63 -26.99
N ILE A 203 7.40 -5.35 -27.37
CA ILE A 203 8.23 -4.26 -26.84
C ILE A 203 8.01 -4.10 -25.33
N LEU A 204 6.76 -4.09 -24.86
CA LEU A 204 6.44 -3.95 -23.44
C LEU A 204 7.05 -5.08 -22.62
N GLU A 205 6.90 -6.33 -23.08
CA GLU A 205 7.51 -7.49 -22.41
C GLU A 205 9.05 -7.40 -22.38
N ASN A 206 9.66 -6.96 -23.49
CA ASN A 206 11.11 -6.79 -23.56
C ASN A 206 11.64 -5.68 -22.65
N LEU A 207 10.92 -4.55 -22.54
CA LEU A 207 11.24 -3.47 -21.60
C LEU A 207 11.09 -3.94 -20.15
N TRP A 208 10.07 -4.75 -19.85
CA TRP A 208 9.87 -5.31 -18.52
C TRP A 208 10.98 -6.28 -18.14
N LYS A 209 11.35 -7.20 -19.06
CA LYS A 209 12.51 -8.10 -18.88
C LYS A 209 13.80 -7.31 -18.70
N LEU A 210 14.04 -6.27 -19.51
CA LEU A 210 15.22 -5.41 -19.36
C LEU A 210 15.27 -4.74 -17.97
N GLN A 211 14.13 -4.28 -17.47
CA GLN A 211 14.06 -3.71 -16.12
C GLN A 211 14.45 -4.74 -15.04
N GLU A 212 14.00 -5.98 -15.20
CA GLU A 212 14.34 -7.10 -14.32
C GLU A 212 15.84 -7.45 -14.40
N ASP A 213 16.38 -7.57 -15.62
CA ASP A 213 17.79 -7.86 -15.89
C ASP A 213 18.71 -6.79 -15.27
N ILE A 214 18.39 -5.50 -15.44
CA ILE A 214 19.12 -4.39 -14.79
C ILE A 214 19.01 -4.50 -13.27
N GLY A 215 17.83 -4.82 -12.74
CA GLY A 215 17.60 -5.00 -11.31
C GLY A 215 18.47 -6.12 -10.72
N GLN A 216 18.51 -7.28 -11.37
CA GLN A 216 19.32 -8.42 -10.96
C GLN A 216 20.82 -8.11 -11.05
N TYR A 217 21.25 -7.43 -12.12
CA TYR A 217 22.63 -7.00 -12.28
C TYR A 217 23.06 -6.07 -11.14
N ILE A 218 22.25 -5.05 -10.82
CA ILE A 218 22.51 -4.13 -9.70
C ILE A 218 22.52 -4.91 -8.38
N ALA A 219 21.55 -5.80 -8.14
CA ALA A 219 21.46 -6.59 -6.92
C ALA A 219 22.72 -7.44 -6.69
N SER A 220 23.33 -8.00 -7.74
CA SER A 220 24.56 -8.79 -7.63
C SER A 220 25.78 -7.96 -7.18
N LYS A 221 25.83 -6.67 -7.53
CA LYS A 221 26.97 -5.77 -7.26
C LYS A 221 26.69 -4.70 -6.19
N ILE A 222 25.46 -4.59 -5.67
CA ILE A 222 25.05 -3.54 -4.73
C ILE A 222 25.83 -3.58 -3.41
N SER A 223 26.33 -4.75 -3.01
CA SER A 223 27.16 -4.92 -1.81
C SER A 223 28.48 -4.14 -1.85
N ILE A 224 28.95 -3.78 -3.05
CA ILE A 224 30.15 -2.97 -3.25
C ILE A 224 29.90 -1.51 -2.84
N ILE A 225 28.67 -1.01 -3.06
CA ILE A 225 28.31 0.40 -2.89
C ILE A 225 27.55 0.65 -1.58
N ALA A 226 26.65 -0.26 -1.20
CA ALA A 226 25.84 -0.15 0.01
C ALA A 226 25.86 -1.45 0.84
N PRO A 227 27.00 -1.78 1.49
CA PRO A 227 27.15 -3.02 2.24
C PRO A 227 26.24 -3.10 3.47
N ASN A 228 26.02 -2.00 4.19
CA ASN A 228 25.18 -2.03 5.39
C ASN A 228 23.69 -2.16 5.06
N VAL A 229 23.20 -1.41 4.07
CA VAL A 229 21.80 -1.51 3.61
C VAL A 229 21.51 -2.92 3.07
N CYS A 230 22.41 -3.44 2.23
CA CYS A 230 22.30 -4.78 1.66
C CYS A 230 22.22 -5.86 2.76
N PHE A 231 23.05 -5.77 3.80
CA PHE A 231 23.04 -6.76 4.89
C PHE A 231 21.73 -6.72 5.72
N LEU A 232 21.15 -5.55 5.93
CA LEU A 232 19.92 -5.38 6.71
C LEU A 232 18.69 -5.96 6.01
N VAL A 233 18.51 -5.64 4.72
CA VAL A 233 17.25 -5.86 4.00
C VAL A 233 17.35 -6.97 2.94
N GLY A 234 18.56 -7.20 2.41
CA GLY A 234 18.82 -8.09 1.28
C GLY A 234 19.21 -7.31 0.02
N PRO A 235 19.92 -7.95 -0.93
CA PRO A 235 20.45 -7.29 -2.14
C PRO A 235 19.35 -6.79 -3.07
N GLU A 236 18.28 -7.56 -3.26
CA GLU A 236 17.18 -7.22 -4.18
C GLU A 236 16.45 -5.94 -3.74
N ILE A 237 16.02 -5.91 -2.48
CA ILE A 237 15.29 -4.75 -1.94
C ILE A 237 16.23 -3.54 -1.81
N ALA A 238 17.50 -3.75 -1.44
CA ALA A 238 18.49 -2.68 -1.40
C ALA A 238 18.68 -2.03 -2.78
N ALA A 239 18.82 -2.85 -3.83
CA ALA A 239 18.93 -2.37 -5.20
C ALA A 239 17.68 -1.58 -5.62
N GLN A 240 16.48 -2.07 -5.32
CA GLN A 240 15.22 -1.38 -5.62
C GLN A 240 15.10 -0.03 -4.90
N LEU A 241 15.49 0.05 -3.63
CA LEU A 241 15.46 1.28 -2.84
C LEU A 241 16.43 2.33 -3.38
N ILE A 242 17.67 1.91 -3.68
CA ILE A 242 18.72 2.80 -4.20
C ILE A 242 18.38 3.26 -5.62
N ALA A 243 17.91 2.35 -6.47
CA ALA A 243 17.46 2.68 -7.83
C ALA A 243 16.27 3.64 -7.82
N HIS A 244 15.32 3.50 -6.88
CA HIS A 244 14.22 4.44 -6.74
C HIS A 244 14.69 5.82 -6.23
N ALA A 245 15.71 5.87 -5.39
CA ALA A 245 16.25 7.13 -4.88
C ALA A 245 17.13 7.86 -5.91
N GLY A 246 17.68 7.15 -6.90
CA GLY A 246 18.61 7.69 -7.89
C GLY A 246 20.09 7.57 -7.49
N GLY A 247 20.40 6.89 -6.39
CA GLY A 247 21.76 6.73 -5.87
C GLY A 247 21.79 6.58 -4.35
N VAL A 248 22.95 6.15 -3.82
CA VAL A 248 23.13 5.94 -2.37
C VAL A 248 23.18 7.28 -1.62
N LEU A 249 23.76 8.31 -2.25
CA LEU A 249 23.84 9.64 -1.67
C LEU A 249 22.44 10.27 -1.56
N GLU A 250 21.64 10.19 -2.62
CA GLU A 250 20.26 10.65 -2.65
C GLU A 250 19.42 9.87 -1.63
N PHE A 251 19.60 8.54 -1.56
CA PHE A 251 18.90 7.70 -0.59
C PHE A 251 19.22 8.10 0.86
N SER A 252 20.47 8.48 1.16
CA SER A 252 20.88 8.90 2.51
C SER A 252 20.17 10.17 3.01
N ARG A 253 19.75 11.04 2.08
CA ARG A 253 19.02 12.28 2.35
C ARG A 253 17.53 12.04 2.67
N ILE A 254 16.98 10.90 2.25
CA ILE A 254 15.57 10.57 2.47
C ILE A 254 15.31 10.32 3.97
N PRO A 255 14.29 10.96 4.58
CA PRO A 255 13.93 10.71 5.98
C PRO A 255 13.29 9.33 6.15
N SER A 256 13.46 8.72 7.32
CA SER A 256 13.00 7.35 7.60
C SER A 256 11.49 7.14 7.40
N CYS A 257 10.66 8.18 7.62
CA CYS A 257 9.22 8.10 7.42
C CYS A 257 8.82 7.92 5.95
N ASN A 258 9.61 8.42 5.01
CA ASN A 258 9.31 8.36 3.58
C ASN A 258 9.74 7.02 2.98
N ILE A 259 10.72 6.34 3.59
CA ILE A 259 11.24 5.04 3.12
C ILE A 259 10.15 3.97 3.11
N ALA A 260 9.22 3.99 4.07
CA ALA A 260 8.13 3.01 4.15
C ALA A 260 7.22 3.02 2.90
N SER A 261 7.02 4.19 2.28
CA SER A 261 6.18 4.34 1.08
C SER A 261 6.91 4.12 -0.24
N ILE A 262 8.23 3.95 -0.23
CA ILE A 262 9.01 3.78 -1.46
C ILE A 262 8.64 2.45 -2.12
N GLY A 263 8.24 2.51 -3.40
CA GLY A 263 7.81 1.32 -4.15
C GLY A 263 6.34 0.95 -3.97
N LYS A 264 5.58 1.71 -3.16
CA LYS A 264 4.15 1.49 -3.05
C LYS A 264 3.46 1.95 -4.34
N ASN A 265 2.66 1.09 -4.95
CA ASN A 265 1.79 1.48 -6.06
C ASN A 265 0.75 2.51 -5.57
N LYS A 266 0.42 3.49 -6.42
CA LYS A 266 -0.72 4.38 -6.15
C LYS A 266 -1.98 3.52 -6.26
N HIS A 267 -2.65 3.26 -5.14
CA HIS A 267 -3.96 2.61 -5.18
C HIS A 267 -4.98 3.58 -5.78
N LEU A 268 -5.90 3.03 -6.55
CA LEU A 268 -7.11 3.72 -6.95
C LEU A 268 -7.91 4.03 -5.68
N SER A 269 -8.53 5.21 -5.61
CA SER A 269 -9.28 5.68 -4.42
C SER A 269 -10.39 4.71 -3.96
N HIS A 270 -10.83 3.81 -4.84
CA HIS A 270 -11.86 2.81 -4.57
C HIS A 270 -11.34 1.58 -3.80
N GLU A 271 -10.02 1.37 -3.74
CA GLU A 271 -9.40 0.27 -3.02
C GLU A 271 -9.15 0.63 -1.55
N LEU A 272 -10.18 0.49 -0.71
CA LEU A 272 -10.03 0.53 0.74
C LEU A 272 -9.41 -0.76 1.27
N HIS A 273 -8.14 -1.00 0.94
CA HIS A 273 -7.38 -2.09 1.54
C HIS A 273 -7.04 -1.74 3.00
N THR A 274 -7.90 -2.17 3.91
CA THR A 274 -7.53 -2.33 5.33
C THR A 274 -6.99 -3.73 5.50
N LEU A 275 -5.74 -3.93 5.10
CA LEU A 275 -5.04 -5.19 5.31
C LEU A 275 -4.98 -5.48 6.82
N GLU A 276 -5.03 -6.76 7.18
CA GLU A 276 -5.02 -7.23 8.57
C GLU A 276 -3.81 -6.71 9.35
N SER A 277 -2.71 -6.42 8.64
CA SER A 277 -1.49 -5.78 9.15
C SER A 277 -1.69 -4.36 9.68
N GLY A 278 -2.75 -3.67 9.24
CA GLY A 278 -2.98 -2.25 9.52
C GLY A 278 -1.89 -1.32 8.97
N VAL A 279 -1.03 -1.84 8.08
CA VAL A 279 0.03 -1.12 7.37
C VAL A 279 -0.55 -0.57 6.08
N ARG A 280 -0.61 0.76 5.98
CA ARG A 280 -1.05 1.43 4.74
C ARG A 280 0.09 1.69 3.77
N GLN A 281 1.34 1.65 4.24
CA GLN A 281 2.54 2.01 3.47
C GLN A 281 3.32 0.76 3.13
N GLU A 282 2.82 0.00 2.16
CA GLU A 282 3.45 -1.25 1.70
C GLU A 282 4.42 -0.98 0.56
N GLY A 283 5.56 -0.37 0.90
CA GLY A 283 6.67 -0.23 -0.02
C GLY A 283 7.50 -1.52 -0.16
N TYR A 284 8.61 -1.45 -0.90
CA TYR A 284 9.52 -2.59 -1.09
C TYR A 284 10.00 -3.20 0.23
N LEU A 285 10.17 -2.36 1.26
CA LEU A 285 10.65 -2.80 2.56
C LEU A 285 9.65 -3.71 3.29
N PHE A 286 8.35 -3.59 3.00
CA PHE A 286 7.32 -4.44 3.59
C PHE A 286 7.46 -5.90 3.17
N ALA A 287 7.88 -6.14 1.92
CA ALA A 287 8.14 -7.48 1.39
C ALA A 287 9.42 -8.13 1.97
N SER A 288 10.20 -7.41 2.79
CA SER A 288 11.42 -7.95 3.38
C SER A 288 11.12 -9.12 4.33
N ASP A 289 11.93 -10.16 4.21
CA ASP A 289 12.07 -11.27 5.15
C ASP A 289 12.06 -10.84 6.63
N MET A 290 12.68 -9.70 6.95
CA MET A 290 12.79 -9.21 8.33
C MET A 290 11.43 -8.86 8.94
N ILE A 291 10.42 -8.58 8.12
CA ILE A 291 9.05 -8.24 8.53
C ILE A 291 8.15 -9.46 8.37
N GLN A 292 8.18 -10.09 7.20
CA GLN A 292 7.27 -11.19 6.85
C GLN A 292 7.46 -12.45 7.72
N LYS A 293 8.63 -12.63 8.35
CA LYS A 293 8.89 -13.73 9.30
C LYS A 293 8.12 -13.61 10.63
N PHE A 294 7.56 -12.45 10.95
CA PHE A 294 6.87 -12.19 12.22
C PHE A 294 5.35 -12.12 12.02
N PRO A 295 4.55 -12.28 13.10
CA PRO A 295 3.09 -12.15 13.00
C PRO A 295 2.65 -10.75 12.57
N VAL A 296 1.50 -10.71 11.91
CA VAL A 296 0.88 -9.53 11.29
C VAL A 296 0.69 -8.36 12.27
N SER A 297 0.44 -8.65 13.56
CA SER A 297 0.31 -7.64 14.63
C SER A 297 1.56 -6.79 14.85
N VAL A 298 2.74 -7.33 14.53
CA VAL A 298 4.04 -6.70 14.79
C VAL A 298 4.58 -5.97 13.56
N HIS A 299 4.05 -6.27 12.37
CA HIS A 299 4.53 -5.75 11.08
C HIS A 299 4.64 -4.22 11.04
N LYS A 300 3.62 -3.50 11.51
CA LYS A 300 3.60 -2.02 11.49
C LYS A 300 4.73 -1.40 12.32
N GLN A 301 4.99 -1.94 13.51
CA GLN A 301 6.04 -1.45 14.37
C GLN A 301 7.43 -1.85 13.83
N MET A 302 7.55 -3.07 13.31
CA MET A 302 8.78 -3.57 12.68
C MET A 302 9.16 -2.76 11.44
N LEU A 303 8.20 -2.46 10.56
CA LEU A 303 8.44 -1.64 9.38
C LEU A 303 9.06 -0.29 9.76
N ARG A 304 8.47 0.41 10.73
CA ARG A 304 8.98 1.71 11.21
C ARG A 304 10.40 1.60 11.79
N MET A 305 10.65 0.56 12.59
CA MET A 305 11.98 0.34 13.17
C MET A 305 13.02 -0.01 12.09
N LEU A 306 12.64 -0.82 11.10
CA LEU A 306 13.49 -1.18 9.98
C LEU A 306 13.80 0.05 9.11
N CYS A 307 12.79 0.87 8.74
CA CYS A 307 13.02 2.13 8.02
C CYS A 307 14.01 3.05 8.74
N ALA A 308 13.89 3.17 10.07
CA ALA A 308 14.82 3.98 10.85
C ALA A 308 16.26 3.44 10.76
N LYS A 309 16.46 2.12 10.91
CA LYS A 309 17.79 1.50 10.80
C LYS A 309 18.35 1.52 9.38
N VAL A 310 17.51 1.35 8.37
CA VAL A 310 17.89 1.44 6.95
C VAL A 310 18.33 2.87 6.61
N SER A 311 17.63 3.90 7.10
CA SER A 311 18.06 5.29 6.89
C SER A 311 19.43 5.59 7.50
N LEU A 312 19.73 5.01 8.67
CA LEU A 312 21.04 5.13 9.30
C LEU A 312 22.11 4.37 8.51
N ALA A 313 21.81 3.15 8.07
CA ALA A 313 22.71 2.36 7.24
C ALA A 313 23.05 3.07 5.93
N ALA A 314 22.06 3.66 5.26
CA ALA A 314 22.27 4.43 4.03
C ALA A 314 23.21 5.62 4.24
N ARG A 315 23.11 6.33 5.37
CA ARG A 315 24.00 7.45 5.71
C ARG A 315 25.41 7.00 6.03
N VAL A 316 25.56 5.85 6.68
CA VAL A 316 26.88 5.25 6.92
C VAL A 316 27.50 4.84 5.59
N ASP A 317 26.77 4.14 4.73
CA ASP A 317 27.24 3.69 3.41
C ASP A 317 27.63 4.89 2.52
N ALA A 318 26.84 5.96 2.51
CA ALA A 318 27.16 7.19 1.76
C ALA A 318 28.40 7.94 2.28
N GLY A 319 28.74 7.77 3.57
CA GLY A 319 29.90 8.40 4.20
C GLY A 319 31.18 7.55 4.19
N GLN A 320 31.11 6.28 3.79
CA GLN A 320 32.27 5.41 3.70
C GLN A 320 33.14 5.80 2.49
N LYS A 321 34.46 5.78 2.69
CA LYS A 321 35.40 5.94 1.57
C LYS A 321 35.40 4.65 0.75
N ASN A 322 35.53 4.79 -0.57
CA ASN A 322 35.51 3.67 -1.52
C ASN A 322 36.43 2.52 -1.04
N GLY A 323 35.84 1.38 -0.67
CA GLY A 323 36.55 0.16 -0.28
C GLY A 323 36.33 -0.32 1.15
N ASP A 324 35.86 0.53 2.08
CA ASP A 324 35.66 0.15 3.48
C ASP A 324 34.35 -0.62 3.68
N ARG A 325 34.38 -1.95 3.55
CA ARG A 325 33.20 -2.84 3.72
C ARG A 325 32.87 -3.15 5.18
N ASN A 326 32.83 -2.13 6.03
CA ASN A 326 32.52 -2.33 7.46
C ASN A 326 31.02 -2.56 7.68
N THR A 327 30.63 -3.83 7.89
CA THR A 327 29.24 -4.27 8.13
C THR A 327 28.89 -4.49 9.61
N VAL A 328 29.83 -4.23 10.53
CA VAL A 328 29.67 -4.49 11.98
C VAL A 328 28.43 -3.80 12.56
N LEU A 329 28.15 -2.56 12.12
CA LEU A 329 26.96 -1.81 12.55
C LEU A 329 25.67 -2.45 12.06
N ALA A 330 25.63 -2.91 10.81
CA ALA A 330 24.47 -3.59 10.25
C ALA A 330 24.16 -4.89 11.00
N HIS A 331 25.18 -5.68 11.37
CA HIS A 331 25.02 -6.86 12.22
C HIS A 331 24.38 -6.52 13.57
N LYS A 332 24.90 -5.49 14.25
CA LYS A 332 24.36 -5.03 15.52
C LYS A 332 22.89 -4.59 15.40
N TRP A 333 22.56 -3.79 14.38
CA TRP A 333 21.19 -3.33 14.17
C TRP A 333 20.23 -4.46 13.78
N LYS A 334 20.67 -5.43 12.99
CA LYS A 334 19.89 -6.62 12.65
C LYS A 334 19.55 -7.43 13.90
N ALA A 335 20.52 -7.62 14.80
CA ALA A 335 20.32 -8.30 16.08
C ALA A 335 19.41 -7.50 17.02
N GLU A 336 19.53 -6.17 17.06
CA GLU A 336 18.62 -5.31 17.84
C GLU A 336 17.17 -5.40 17.32
N LEU A 337 16.98 -5.39 16.00
CA LEU A 337 15.66 -5.50 15.38
C LEU A 337 15.02 -6.85 15.66
N SER A 338 15.75 -7.96 15.49
CA SER A 338 15.23 -9.29 15.78
C SER A 338 14.88 -9.48 17.25
N LYS A 339 15.69 -8.94 18.18
CA LYS A 339 15.40 -8.95 19.62
C LYS A 339 14.13 -8.15 19.95
N LYS A 340 13.96 -6.97 19.37
CA LYS A 340 12.75 -6.16 19.56
C LYS A 340 11.51 -6.82 18.97
N ALA A 341 11.64 -7.42 17.78
CA ALA A 341 10.56 -8.16 17.13
C ALA A 341 10.04 -9.30 18.01
N ARG A 342 10.95 -10.10 18.56
CA ARG A 342 10.62 -11.20 19.49
C ARG A 342 9.91 -10.68 20.74
N LYS A 343 10.43 -9.63 21.35
CA LYS A 343 9.80 -9.00 22.52
C LYS A 343 8.40 -8.44 22.23
N LEU A 344 8.14 -7.98 21.01
CA LEU A 344 6.82 -7.49 20.61
C LEU A 344 5.84 -8.63 20.30
N SER A 345 6.35 -9.78 19.85
CA SER A 345 5.53 -10.98 19.63
C SER A 345 5.22 -11.73 20.93
N GLU A 346 6.02 -11.54 21.99
CA GLU A 346 5.75 -12.09 23.30
C GLU A 346 4.43 -11.51 23.86
N ALA A 347 3.59 -12.37 24.44
CA ALA A 347 2.39 -11.92 25.12
C ALA A 347 2.76 -10.93 26.24
N PRO A 348 1.94 -9.89 26.50
CA PRO A 348 2.20 -8.98 27.59
C PRO A 348 2.26 -9.76 28.90
N SER A 349 3.33 -9.59 29.67
CA SER A 349 3.41 -10.21 31.00
C SER A 349 2.28 -9.66 31.84
N ILE A 350 1.26 -10.47 32.10
CA ILE A 350 0.12 -10.12 32.93
C ILE A 350 0.71 -9.88 34.31
N SER A 351 0.80 -8.62 34.74
CA SER A 351 1.27 -8.32 36.09
C SER A 351 0.35 -9.03 37.08
N GLU A 352 0.93 -9.72 38.05
CA GLU A 352 0.17 -10.37 39.12
C GLU A 352 -0.83 -9.39 39.73
N THR A 353 -2.00 -9.91 40.11
CA THR A 353 -3.07 -9.12 40.74
C THR A 353 -2.49 -8.40 41.95
N LYS A 354 -2.34 -7.08 41.86
CA LYS A 354 -1.91 -6.27 43.00
C LYS A 354 -2.91 -6.51 44.12
N ALA A 355 -2.44 -7.05 45.24
CA ALA A 355 -3.27 -7.21 46.43
C ALA A 355 -3.87 -5.84 46.79
N LEU A 356 -5.14 -5.85 47.18
CA LEU A 356 -5.77 -4.63 47.67
C LEU A 356 -4.95 -4.09 48.84
N PRO A 357 -4.80 -2.75 48.96
CA PRO A 357 -4.20 -2.18 50.15
C PRO A 357 -5.01 -2.62 51.38
N ILE A 358 -4.32 -2.92 52.47
CA ILE A 358 -4.94 -3.29 53.74
C ILE A 358 -5.93 -2.17 54.12
N PRO A 359 -7.19 -2.49 54.48
CA PRO A 359 -8.14 -1.48 54.93
C PRO A 359 -7.64 -0.80 56.22
N GLU A 360 -7.04 0.38 56.06
CA GLU A 360 -6.66 1.25 57.18
C GLU A 360 -7.65 2.40 57.29
N ASP A 361 -8.29 2.53 58.46
CA ASP A 361 -9.14 3.68 58.79
C ASP A 361 -8.28 4.91 59.07
N GLN A 362 -7.86 5.59 58.01
CA GLN A 362 -7.11 6.83 58.13
C GLN A 362 -7.98 7.92 58.78
N PRO A 363 -7.42 8.74 59.69
CA PRO A 363 -8.16 9.80 60.34
C PRO A 363 -8.72 10.79 59.30
N LYS A 364 -10.01 11.12 59.45
CA LYS A 364 -10.73 12.01 58.53
C LYS A 364 -10.05 13.37 58.45
N LYS A 365 -9.76 13.83 57.23
CA LYS A 365 -9.22 15.18 56.99
C LYS A 365 -10.24 16.24 57.46
N LYS A 366 -9.86 17.05 58.47
CA LYS A 366 -10.71 18.07 59.10
C LYS A 366 -11.00 19.29 58.21
N ARG A 367 -10.13 19.57 57.23
CA ARG A 367 -10.29 20.69 56.28
C ARG A 367 -10.41 20.15 54.86
N ALA A 368 -11.56 20.39 54.23
CA ALA A 368 -11.80 20.09 52.84
C ALA A 368 -11.62 21.35 51.99
N GLY A 369 -10.66 21.37 51.08
CA GLY A 369 -10.51 22.47 50.13
C GLY A 369 -11.67 22.54 49.12
N ARG A 370 -11.74 23.64 48.35
CA ARG A 370 -12.77 23.90 47.30
C ARG A 370 -12.96 22.71 46.36
N LYS A 371 -11.86 22.05 45.95
CA LYS A 371 -11.88 20.88 45.05
C LYS A 371 -12.61 19.67 45.67
N PHE A 372 -12.39 19.41 46.96
CA PHE A 372 -13.05 18.30 47.65
C PHE A 372 -14.53 18.57 47.91
N ARG A 373 -14.90 19.84 48.20
CA ARG A 373 -16.30 20.26 48.28
C ARG A 373 -17.02 20.06 46.95
N LYS A 374 -16.45 20.54 45.84
CA LYS A 374 -16.96 20.30 44.48
C LYS A 374 -17.02 18.81 44.12
N TYR A 375 -16.05 18.01 44.55
CA TYR A 375 -16.07 16.56 44.36
C TYR A 375 -17.24 15.92 45.09
N LYS A 376 -17.44 16.23 46.38
CA LYS A 376 -18.60 15.76 47.14
C LYS A 376 -19.93 16.21 46.54
N GLU A 377 -20.01 17.44 46.04
CA GLU A 377 -21.20 17.94 45.33
C GLU A 377 -21.51 17.11 44.07
N LYS A 378 -20.50 16.63 43.33
CA LYS A 378 -20.70 15.77 42.14
C LYS A 378 -21.31 14.41 42.47
N PHE A 379 -20.98 13.83 43.63
CA PHE A 379 -21.50 12.52 44.07
C PHE A 379 -22.67 12.64 45.04
N ARG A 380 -23.07 13.87 45.40
CA ARG A 380 -24.22 14.10 46.27
C ARG A 380 -25.48 13.69 45.50
N LEU A 381 -26.35 12.93 46.16
CA LEU A 381 -27.68 12.61 45.63
C LEU A 381 -28.40 13.90 45.23
N SER A 382 -29.18 13.87 44.15
CA SER A 382 -29.99 15.03 43.77
C SER A 382 -30.93 15.44 44.89
N HIS A 383 -31.33 16.71 44.93
CA HIS A 383 -32.28 17.20 45.94
C HIS A 383 -33.61 16.43 45.88
N VAL A 384 -34.08 16.11 44.67
CA VAL A 384 -35.28 15.28 44.45
C VAL A 384 -35.10 13.89 45.07
N ARG A 385 -33.95 13.23 44.88
CA ARG A 385 -33.68 11.92 45.48
C ARG A 385 -33.47 11.99 47.00
N GLN A 386 -32.94 13.10 47.52
CA GLN A 386 -32.88 13.35 48.97
C GLN A 386 -34.28 13.50 49.58
N LEU A 387 -35.23 14.13 48.88
CA LEU A 387 -36.62 14.25 49.30
C LEU A 387 -37.39 12.94 49.16
N GLN A 388 -37.13 12.19 48.10
CA GLN A 388 -37.69 10.85 47.91
C GLN A 388 -37.27 9.91 49.05
N ASN A 389 -36.01 9.99 49.51
CA ASN A 389 -35.53 9.21 50.65
C ASN A 389 -36.08 9.67 52.02
N ARG A 390 -36.91 10.72 52.07
CA ARG A 390 -37.56 11.19 53.30
C ARG A 390 -39.02 10.77 53.26
N MET A 391 -39.54 10.29 54.39
CA MET A 391 -40.96 9.93 54.53
C MET A 391 -41.70 10.96 55.38
N GLU A 392 -42.96 11.20 55.05
CA GLU A 392 -43.84 12.13 55.75
C GLU A 392 -44.57 11.36 56.87
N PHE A 393 -44.33 11.74 58.13
CA PHE A 393 -44.91 11.01 59.26
C PHE A 393 -46.43 11.18 59.32
N GLY A 394 -47.16 10.08 59.53
CA GLY A 394 -48.61 10.08 59.68
C GLY A 394 -49.42 10.20 58.39
N LYS A 395 -48.77 10.13 57.21
CA LYS A 395 -49.44 10.12 55.91
C LYS A 395 -49.05 8.88 55.12
N GLN A 396 -50.02 8.35 54.36
CA GLN A 396 -49.76 7.23 53.46
C GLN A 396 -48.82 7.65 52.34
N GLU A 397 -47.78 6.85 52.11
CA GLU A 397 -46.82 7.10 51.04
C GLU A 397 -47.44 6.79 49.68
N GLN A 398 -47.12 7.61 48.67
CA GLN A 398 -47.44 7.34 47.28
C GLN A 398 -46.28 6.58 46.64
N THR A 399 -46.58 5.46 46.00
CA THR A 399 -45.61 4.64 45.28
C THR A 399 -45.79 4.79 43.77
N VAL A 400 -44.70 4.66 43.04
CA VAL A 400 -44.70 4.52 41.59
C VAL A 400 -43.93 3.26 41.25
N LEU A 401 -44.44 2.47 40.32
CA LEU A 401 -43.75 1.29 39.82
C LEU A 401 -42.58 1.72 38.93
N ASP A 402 -41.37 1.30 39.26
CA ASP A 402 -40.19 1.52 38.40
C ASP A 402 -40.30 0.68 37.11
N SER A 403 -39.46 0.97 36.12
CA SER A 403 -39.39 0.25 34.84
C SER A 403 -39.10 -1.25 35.00
N TYR A 404 -38.58 -1.67 36.17
CA TYR A 404 -38.32 -3.06 36.53
C TYR A 404 -39.47 -3.73 37.31
N GLY A 405 -40.58 -3.02 37.53
CA GLY A 405 -41.75 -3.55 38.24
C GLY A 405 -41.66 -3.46 39.76
N GLU A 406 -40.63 -2.82 40.32
CA GLU A 406 -40.49 -2.60 41.77
C GLU A 406 -41.28 -1.37 42.20
N GLU A 407 -42.01 -1.46 43.32
CA GLU A 407 -42.73 -0.32 43.89
C GLU A 407 -41.73 0.62 44.60
N VAL A 408 -41.54 1.80 44.03
CA VAL A 408 -40.64 2.82 44.59
C VAL A 408 -41.47 3.92 45.26
N GLY A 409 -41.27 4.10 46.56
CA GLY A 409 -41.83 5.20 47.33
C GLY A 409 -41.37 6.57 46.82
N LEU A 410 -42.31 7.50 46.68
CA LEU A 410 -42.03 8.88 46.30
C LEU A 410 -41.64 9.76 47.50
N GLY A 411 -41.83 9.28 48.74
CA GLY A 411 -41.54 10.03 49.96
C GLY A 411 -42.08 11.46 49.95
N MET A 412 -41.25 12.41 50.40
CA MET A 412 -41.55 13.85 50.42
C MET A 412 -41.42 14.54 49.07
N SER A 413 -40.97 13.83 48.02
CA SER A 413 -40.70 14.47 46.73
C SER A 413 -41.97 15.07 46.13
N ASN A 414 -43.12 14.42 46.30
CA ASN A 414 -44.38 14.90 45.75
C ASN A 414 -44.93 16.12 46.50
N THR A 415 -45.00 16.06 47.84
CA THR A 415 -45.51 17.17 48.67
C THR A 415 -44.71 18.45 48.53
N SER A 416 -43.38 18.33 48.48
CA SER A 416 -42.49 19.48 48.29
C SER A 416 -42.46 20.00 46.85
N LEU A 417 -42.59 19.13 45.83
CA LEU A 417 -42.82 19.55 44.45
C LEU A 417 -44.16 20.27 44.32
N GLN A 418 -45.21 19.81 44.97
CA GLN A 418 -46.54 20.42 44.92
C GLN A 418 -46.61 21.78 45.63
N GLN A 419 -45.81 21.98 46.69
CA GLN A 419 -45.62 23.29 47.33
C GLN A 419 -44.72 24.25 46.53
N ALA A 420 -43.73 23.73 45.80
CA ALA A 420 -42.84 24.55 44.97
C ALA A 420 -43.46 24.90 43.60
N VAL A 421 -44.38 24.09 43.07
CA VAL A 421 -44.99 24.22 41.73
C VAL A 421 -46.28 25.07 41.79
N GLY A 422 -46.20 26.21 42.46
CA GLY A 422 -47.10 27.35 42.19
C GLY A 422 -46.83 28.04 40.84
N ALA A 423 -45.86 27.56 40.05
CA ALA A 423 -45.56 28.07 38.72
C ALA A 423 -45.07 26.94 37.78
N THR A 424 -45.82 26.76 36.69
CA THR A 424 -45.41 26.31 35.35
C THR A 424 -44.33 25.23 35.21
N SER A 425 -44.75 24.07 34.68
CA SER A 425 -44.02 23.18 33.75
C SER A 425 -42.53 23.51 33.57
N GLY A 426 -41.68 22.99 34.45
CA GLY A 426 -40.25 23.22 34.31
C GLY A 426 -39.42 22.82 35.52
N SER A 427 -39.58 21.59 36.02
CA SER A 427 -38.49 20.94 36.75
C SER A 427 -37.33 20.79 35.76
N ARG A 428 -36.54 21.86 35.60
CA ARG A 428 -35.31 21.84 34.82
C ARG A 428 -34.47 20.75 35.43
N ARG A 429 -34.30 19.63 34.71
CA ARG A 429 -33.33 18.58 35.02
C ARG A 429 -32.06 19.26 35.51
N SER A 430 -31.77 19.16 36.81
CA SER A 430 -30.67 19.90 37.42
C SER A 430 -29.40 19.63 36.63
N ALA A 431 -28.73 20.68 36.14
CA ALA A 431 -27.54 20.63 35.28
C ALA A 431 -26.35 19.85 35.89
N GLY A 432 -26.46 19.37 37.14
CA GLY A 432 -25.50 18.50 37.80
C GLY A 432 -25.63 17.00 37.50
N ASN A 433 -26.77 16.54 36.97
CA ASN A 433 -27.07 15.10 36.86
C ASN A 433 -26.89 14.48 35.47
N GLN A 434 -26.32 15.21 34.51
CA GLN A 434 -25.98 14.63 33.21
C GLN A 434 -24.70 13.79 33.33
N ALA A 435 -24.72 12.57 32.81
CA ALA A 435 -23.53 11.73 32.71
C ALA A 435 -22.47 12.47 31.88
N LYS A 436 -21.38 12.87 32.53
CA LYS A 436 -20.27 13.57 31.85
C LYS A 436 -19.30 12.54 31.32
N LEU A 437 -19.04 12.60 30.02
CA LEU A 437 -17.93 11.85 29.41
C LEU A 437 -16.59 12.32 29.99
N THR A 438 -15.65 11.38 30.11
CA THR A 438 -14.27 11.70 30.52
C THR A 438 -13.64 12.65 29.50
N LYS A 439 -12.68 13.47 29.94
CA LYS A 439 -11.97 14.41 29.03
C LYS A 439 -11.36 13.68 27.83
N VAL A 440 -10.82 12.48 28.06
CA VAL A 440 -10.26 11.62 27.02
C VAL A 440 -11.33 11.16 26.03
N MET A 441 -12.50 10.73 26.51
CA MET A 441 -13.59 10.33 25.61
C MET A 441 -14.13 11.51 24.80
N LYS A 442 -14.27 12.68 25.42
CA LYS A 442 -14.65 13.91 24.71
C LYS A 442 -13.67 14.24 23.60
N HIS A 443 -12.37 14.14 23.87
CA HIS A 443 -11.32 14.37 22.87
C HIS A 443 -11.39 13.36 21.72
N ARG A 444 -11.57 12.07 22.03
CA ARG A 444 -11.70 11.03 21.01
C ARG A 444 -12.91 11.24 20.12
N ILE A 445 -14.04 11.65 20.70
CA ILE A 445 -15.25 11.95 19.93
C ILE A 445 -15.02 13.19 19.06
N SER A 446 -14.39 14.24 19.59
CA SER A 446 -14.08 15.42 18.78
C SER A 446 -13.12 15.11 17.63
N GLU A 447 -12.10 14.29 17.85
CA GLU A 447 -11.18 13.85 16.81
C GLU A 447 -11.88 12.99 15.75
N ALA A 448 -12.76 12.07 16.17
CA ALA A 448 -13.54 11.25 15.25
C ALA A 448 -14.49 12.09 14.40
N ASN A 449 -15.13 13.10 15.00
CA ASN A 449 -15.99 14.03 14.27
C ASN A 449 -15.17 14.86 13.27
N GLN A 450 -14.00 15.36 13.65
CA GLN A 450 -13.11 16.08 12.73
C GLN A 450 -12.67 15.20 11.56
N GLN A 451 -12.30 13.95 11.80
CA GLN A 451 -11.94 13.01 10.73
C GLN A 451 -13.12 12.72 9.80
N ALA A 452 -14.34 12.60 10.33
CA ALA A 452 -15.54 12.42 9.53
C ALA A 452 -15.82 13.67 8.67
N ASP A 453 -15.67 14.87 9.24
CA ASP A 453 -15.83 16.13 8.51
C ASP A 453 -14.78 16.28 7.40
N GLU A 454 -13.50 16.00 7.68
CA GLU A 454 -12.42 15.98 6.68
C GLU A 454 -12.69 14.98 5.55
N PHE A 455 -13.19 13.79 5.89
CA PHE A 455 -13.57 12.78 4.92
C PHE A 455 -14.74 13.25 4.04
N LEU A 456 -15.79 13.83 4.62
CA LEU A 456 -16.92 14.38 3.86
C LEU A 456 -16.49 15.52 2.93
N ILE A 457 -15.58 16.39 3.39
CA ILE A 457 -14.98 17.45 2.55
C ILE A 457 -14.18 16.83 1.40
N SER A 458 -13.42 15.76 1.65
CA SER A 458 -12.63 15.07 0.62
C SER A 458 -13.50 14.40 -0.46
N LEU A 459 -14.72 13.95 -0.13
CA LEU A 459 -15.68 13.40 -1.07
C LEU A 459 -16.32 14.47 -1.96
N GLY A 460 -16.52 15.68 -1.42
CA GLY A 460 -17.14 16.81 -2.13
C GLY A 460 -16.27 17.43 -3.23
N HIS A 461 -14.99 17.08 -3.33
CA HIS A 461 -14.07 17.67 -4.30
C HIS A 461 -14.08 16.99 -5.69
N ASN A 462 -14.92 15.96 -5.89
CA ASN A 462 -15.04 15.20 -7.15
C ASN A 462 -16.35 15.45 -7.93
N THR A 463 -17.17 16.41 -7.51
CA THR A 463 -18.32 16.85 -8.31
C THR A 463 -18.05 18.26 -8.82
N GLU A 464 -17.51 18.36 -10.03
CA GLU A 464 -17.83 19.50 -10.87
C GLU A 464 -19.36 19.50 -11.06
N GLN A 465 -20.04 20.40 -10.36
CA GLN A 465 -21.39 20.82 -10.76
C GLN A 465 -21.41 22.34 -10.94
N PRO A 466 -22.08 22.82 -12.00
CA PRO A 466 -22.13 24.22 -12.36
C PRO A 466 -23.08 24.98 -11.44
N ASN A 467 -22.71 26.21 -11.08
CA ASN A 467 -23.56 27.31 -10.60
C ASN A 467 -24.73 26.93 -9.68
N LEU A 468 -24.47 26.94 -8.36
CA LEU A 468 -25.50 27.13 -7.34
C LEU A 468 -25.25 28.47 -6.62
N SER A 469 -26.33 29.23 -6.47
CA SER A 469 -26.38 30.61 -5.96
C SER A 469 -25.87 30.77 -4.51
N PRO A 470 -25.40 31.98 -4.12
CA PRO A 470 -24.65 32.22 -2.88
C PRO A 470 -25.50 32.25 -1.60
N GLU A 471 -26.62 31.51 -1.52
CA GLU A 471 -27.49 31.49 -0.33
C GLU A 471 -27.36 30.22 0.53
N MET A 472 -26.75 29.13 0.03
CA MET A 472 -26.59 27.89 0.82
C MET A 472 -25.27 27.77 1.58
N VAL A 473 -24.34 28.71 1.42
CA VAL A 473 -23.06 28.73 2.18
C VAL A 473 -23.24 29.37 3.57
N GLN A 474 -24.34 30.08 3.82
CA GLN A 474 -24.58 30.76 5.10
C GLN A 474 -25.19 29.89 6.21
N MET A 475 -25.70 28.69 5.91
CA MET A 475 -26.29 27.83 6.96
C MET A 475 -25.26 27.00 7.75
N HIS A 476 -24.05 26.79 7.24
CA HIS A 476 -22.99 26.05 7.94
C HIS A 476 -22.01 26.93 8.72
N LYS A 477 -22.25 28.25 8.80
CA LYS A 477 -21.47 29.20 9.58
C LYS A 477 -22.25 29.80 10.75
N LYS A 478 -23.16 29.02 11.36
CA LYS A 478 -23.64 29.36 12.71
C LYS A 478 -22.52 29.02 13.70
N GLN A 479 -21.84 30.07 14.10
CA GLN A 479 -20.89 30.13 15.21
C GLN A 479 -21.45 29.36 16.41
N HIS A 480 -20.84 28.23 16.75
CA HIS A 480 -20.85 27.73 18.12
C HIS A 480 -19.95 28.68 18.92
N THR A 481 -20.53 29.76 19.42
CA THR A 481 -19.92 30.53 20.51
C THR A 481 -19.98 29.68 21.77
N ASN A 482 -18.83 29.16 22.20
CA ASN A 482 -18.66 28.60 23.54
C ASN A 482 -18.88 29.73 24.58
N PRO A 483 -19.82 29.64 25.54
CA PRO A 483 -20.01 30.68 26.54
C PRO A 483 -19.02 30.65 27.72
N GLU A 484 -17.85 30.01 27.62
CA GLU A 484 -16.96 29.79 28.78
C GLU A 484 -15.44 29.95 28.49
N GLU A 485 -15.03 30.76 27.51
CA GLU A 485 -13.61 31.10 27.31
C GLU A 485 -13.38 32.63 27.31
N GLU A 486 -13.69 33.27 28.42
CA GLU A 486 -13.13 34.59 28.77
C GLU A 486 -12.54 34.55 30.18
N THR A 487 -11.34 34.00 30.31
CA THR A 487 -10.38 34.43 31.34
C THR A 487 -8.97 34.30 30.78
N ASN A 488 -8.58 35.25 29.92
CA ASN A 488 -7.17 35.53 29.62
C ASN A 488 -6.52 36.10 30.88
N TRP A 489 -5.92 35.22 31.68
CA TRP A 489 -5.20 35.59 32.91
C TRP A 489 -3.70 35.55 32.69
N PHE A 490 -3.18 36.33 31.73
CA PHE A 490 -1.77 36.73 31.72
C PHE A 490 -1.58 37.98 30.87
N SER A 491 -1.92 39.12 31.44
CA SER A 491 -1.32 40.41 31.10
C SER A 491 -1.09 41.18 32.40
N GLY A 492 0.18 41.42 32.74
CA GLY A 492 0.57 42.30 33.84
C GLY A 492 1.51 41.68 34.87
N HIS A 493 2.81 41.71 34.56
CA HIS A 493 3.94 42.14 35.40
C HIS A 493 5.13 42.16 34.41
N GLY A 494 5.80 43.29 34.19
CA GLY A 494 6.58 44.03 35.17
C GLY A 494 8.04 43.71 34.86
#